data_AF-A0A968Q1M8-F1
#
_entry.id   AF-A0A968Q1M8-F1
#
_cell.length_a   1.000
_cell.length_b   1.000
_cell.length_c   1.000
_cell.angle_alpha   90.00
_cell.angle_beta   90.00
_cell.angle_gamma   90.00
#
_symmetry.space_group_name_H-M   'P 1'
#
loop_
_entity.id
_entity.type
_entity.pdbx_description
1 polymer ?
#
loop_
_entity_poly.entity_id
_entity_poly.type
_entity_poly.pdbx_seq_one_letter_code
_entity_poly.pdbx_strand_id
1 'polypeptide(L)'
;MAAIHPKSMARLEARISPETKALLQKAADLEGRTLTDFVIASVQAEAYRVITKHQTFQLSIEDSEAFVDALLNPPKPNGALKAAALRYKQVM
;
A
#
# COMPACT_ATOMS: atom_id res chain seq x y z
N MET A 1 11.03 -14.94 -25.60
CA MET A 1 11.16 -16.15 -24.77
C MET A 1 11.40 -15.70 -23.33
N ALA A 2 10.33 -15.46 -22.57
CA ALA A 2 10.44 -14.96 -21.20
C ALA A 2 10.93 -16.09 -20.29
N ALA A 3 12.05 -15.87 -19.60
CA ALA A 3 12.61 -16.82 -18.67
C ALA A 3 11.64 -17.04 -17.50
N ILE A 4 11.09 -18.26 -17.41
CA ILE A 4 10.36 -18.75 -16.25
C ILE A 4 11.38 -18.79 -15.10
N HIS A 5 11.38 -17.77 -14.24
CA HIS A 5 12.16 -17.82 -13.02
C HIS A 5 11.51 -18.89 -12.13
N PRO A 6 12.27 -19.88 -11.61
CA PRO A 6 11.73 -20.76 -10.59
C PRO A 6 11.24 -19.89 -9.44
N LYS A 7 10.01 -20.10 -8.99
CA LYS A 7 9.40 -19.38 -7.86
C LYS A 7 10.25 -19.62 -6.62
N SER A 8 11.26 -18.79 -6.39
CA SER A 8 12.16 -18.94 -5.26
C SER A 8 11.37 -18.62 -4.01
N MET A 9 11.18 -19.63 -3.15
CA MET A 9 10.54 -19.43 -1.85
C MET A 9 11.43 -18.51 -1.01
N ALA A 10 10.89 -17.38 -0.58
CA ALA A 10 11.55 -16.47 0.36
C ALA A 10 11.15 -16.85 1.79
N ARG A 11 12.12 -16.82 2.72
CA ARG A 11 11.88 -17.09 4.14
C ARG A 11 11.69 -15.77 4.88
N LEU A 12 10.60 -15.68 5.64
CA LEU A 12 10.38 -14.62 6.62
C LEU A 12 10.87 -15.11 7.99
N GLU A 13 11.90 -14.46 8.54
CA GLU A 13 12.43 -14.75 9.87
C GLU A 13 12.07 -13.62 10.84
N ALA A 14 11.43 -13.97 11.95
CA ALA A 14 11.09 -13.03 13.01
C ALA A 14 11.28 -13.70 14.37
N ARG A 15 11.87 -12.95 15.31
CA ARG A 15 11.92 -13.35 16.72
C ARG A 15 10.74 -12.71 17.44
N ILE A 16 9.96 -13.52 18.13
CA ILE A 16 8.80 -13.09 18.91
C ILE A 16 8.90 -13.62 20.34
N SER A 17 8.23 -12.94 21.26
CA SER A 17 8.17 -13.38 22.64
C SER A 17 7.32 -14.67 22.79
N PRO A 18 7.52 -15.48 23.84
CA PRO A 18 6.68 -16.65 24.10
C PRO A 18 5.19 -16.30 24.23
N GLU A 19 4.86 -15.16 24.83
CA GLU A 19 3.49 -14.67 25.00
C GLU A 19 2.86 -14.35 23.65
N THR A 20 3.61 -13.70 22.76
CA THR A 20 3.17 -13.41 21.38
C THR A 20 2.91 -14.71 20.62
N LYS A 21 3.81 -15.69 20.74
CA LYS A 21 3.63 -17.00 20.11
C LYS A 21 2.37 -17.70 20.62
N ALA A 22 2.14 -17.68 21.94
CA ALA A 22 0.96 -18.31 22.55
C ALA A 22 -0.35 -17.65 22.09
N LEU A 23 -0.36 -16.31 21.99
CA LEU A 23 -1.50 -15.56 21.47
C LEU A 23 -1.82 -15.95 20.01
N LEU A 24 -0.81 -15.94 19.14
CA LEU A 24 -0.97 -16.29 17.73
C LEU A 24 -1.41 -17.74 17.55
N GLN A 25 -0.87 -18.66 18.36
CA GLN A 25 -1.26 -20.08 18.33
C GLN A 25 -2.73 -20.24 18.71
N LYS A 26 -3.18 -19.60 19.79
CA LYS A 26 -4.58 -19.63 20.21
C LYS A 26 -5.51 -19.11 19.12
N ALA A 27 -5.13 -18.03 18.44
CA ALA A 27 -5.93 -17.49 17.33
C ALA A 27 -6.01 -18.47 16.15
N ALA A 28 -4.88 -19.09 15.79
CA ALA A 28 -4.84 -20.10 14.73
C ALA A 28 -5.71 -21.33 15.06
N ASP A 29 -5.66 -21.80 16.31
CA ASP A 29 -6.45 -22.94 16.79
C ASP A 29 -7.95 -22.63 16.71
N LEU A 30 -8.38 -21.41 17.09
CA LEU A 30 -9.78 -20.98 17.01
C LEU A 30 -10.30 -20.93 15.56
N GLU A 31 -9.44 -20.63 14.60
CA GLU A 31 -9.77 -20.62 13.17
C GLU A 31 -9.57 -21.98 12.49
N GLY A 32 -9.13 -23.01 13.23
CA GLY A 32 -8.94 -24.36 12.71
C GLY A 32 -7.82 -24.48 11.67
N ARG A 33 -6.80 -23.62 11.75
CA ARG A 33 -5.66 -23.59 10.82
C ARG A 33 -4.31 -23.60 11.54
N THR A 34 -3.25 -23.90 10.79
CA THR A 34 -1.89 -23.93 11.36
C THR A 34 -1.42 -22.53 11.74
N LEU A 35 -0.53 -22.42 12.74
CA LEU A 35 0.09 -21.15 13.13
C LEU A 35 0.79 -20.45 11.94
N THR A 36 1.49 -21.22 11.10
CA THR A 36 2.16 -20.67 9.92
C THR A 36 1.17 -20.07 8.94
N ASP A 37 0.09 -20.80 8.61
CA ASP A 37 -0.94 -20.31 7.71
C ASP A 37 -1.64 -19.06 8.27
N PHE A 38 -1.98 -19.09 9.56
CA PHE A 38 -2.54 -17.94 10.26
C PHE A 38 -1.66 -16.70 10.16
N VAL A 39 -0.36 -16.84 10.47
CA VAL A 39 0.59 -15.73 10.46
C VAL A 39 0.76 -15.19 9.04
N ILE A 40 0.97 -16.06 8.04
CA ILE A 40 1.18 -15.62 6.66
C ILE A 40 -0.05 -14.89 6.10
N ALA A 41 -1.24 -15.43 6.31
CA ALA A 41 -2.48 -14.78 5.87
C ALA A 41 -2.68 -13.43 6.56
N SER A 42 -2.40 -13.34 7.86
CA SER A 42 -2.57 -12.12 8.64
C SER A 42 -1.60 -11.02 8.19
N VAL A 43 -0.32 -11.34 7.99
CA VAL A 43 0.66 -10.34 7.53
C VAL A 43 0.40 -9.91 6.09
N GLN A 44 -0.09 -10.80 5.23
CA GLN A 44 -0.49 -10.46 3.87
C GLN A 44 -1.69 -9.50 3.85
N ALA A 45 -2.74 -9.80 4.63
CA ALA A 45 -3.91 -8.95 4.74
C ALA A 45 -3.54 -7.54 5.24
N GLU A 46 -2.69 -7.45 6.27
CA GLU A 46 -2.23 -6.17 6.79
C GLU A 46 -1.35 -5.41 5.79
N ALA A 47 -0.46 -6.10 5.08
CA ALA A 47 0.35 -5.49 4.02
C ALA A 47 -0.53 -4.88 2.93
N TYR A 48 -1.54 -5.61 2.45
CA TYR A 48 -2.49 -5.08 1.48
C TYR A 48 -3.24 -3.86 2.02
N ARG A 49 -3.73 -3.93 3.27
CA ARG A 49 -4.43 -2.82 3.91
C ARG A 49 -3.57 -1.55 3.97
N VAL A 50 -2.29 -1.69 4.35
CA VAL A 50 -1.34 -0.57 4.41
C VAL A 50 -1.08 0.00 3.02
N ILE A 51 -0.82 -0.85 2.02
CA ILE A 51 -0.58 -0.41 0.64
C ILE A 51 -1.79 0.35 0.10
N THR A 52 -3.00 -0.22 0.23
CA THR A 52 -4.24 0.42 -0.22
C THR A 52 -4.48 1.75 0.48
N LYS A 53 -4.22 1.83 1.79
CA LYS A 53 -4.34 3.08 2.55
C LYS A 53 -3.42 4.19 2.02
N HIS A 54 -2.22 3.84 1.57
CA HIS A 54 -1.26 4.82 1.05
C HIS A 54 -1.45 5.14 -0.45
N GLN A 55 -2.14 4.28 -1.19
CA GLN A 55 -2.36 4.45 -2.64
C GLN A 55 -3.76 4.97 -2.99
N THR A 56 -4.70 4.92 -2.06
CA THR A 56 -6.09 5.35 -2.29
C THR A 56 -6.34 6.67 -1.59
N PHE A 57 -6.79 7.67 -2.35
CA PHE A 57 -7.36 8.90 -1.80
C PHE A 57 -8.86 8.71 -1.69
N GLN A 58 -9.39 8.75 -0.47
CA GLN A 58 -10.83 8.86 -0.25
C GLN A 58 -11.18 10.34 -0.24
N LEU A 59 -11.93 10.77 -1.24
CA LEU A 59 -12.40 12.14 -1.38
C LEU A 59 -13.83 12.25 -0.82
N SER A 60 -14.18 13.41 -0.25
CA SER A 60 -15.59 13.74 0.00
C SER A 60 -16.35 13.85 -1.32
N ILE A 61 -17.67 14.01 -1.26
CA ILE A 61 -18.46 14.27 -2.47
C ILE A 61 -18.00 15.59 -3.12
N GLU A 62 -17.84 16.65 -2.32
CA GLU A 62 -17.38 17.95 -2.83
C GLU A 62 -15.97 17.87 -3.44
N ASP A 63 -15.04 17.17 -2.78
CA ASP A 63 -13.69 16.98 -3.30
C ASP A 63 -13.68 16.14 -4.58
N SER A 64 -14.57 15.16 -4.68
CA SER A 64 -14.71 14.31 -5.88
C SER A 64 -15.23 15.12 -7.07
N GLU A 65 -16.23 15.97 -6.85
CA GLU A 65 -16.75 16.88 -7.88
C GLU A 65 -15.68 17.86 -8.34
N ALA A 66 -14.97 18.50 -7.40
CA ALA A 66 -13.88 19.42 -7.71
C ALA A 66 -12.74 18.72 -8.48
N PHE A 67 -12.41 17.48 -8.10
CA PHE A 67 -11.39 16.69 -8.80
C PHE A 67 -11.81 16.34 -10.23
N VAL A 68 -13.05 15.88 -10.43
CA VAL A 68 -13.58 15.54 -11.76
C VAL A 68 -13.69 16.79 -12.64
N ASP A 69 -14.15 17.91 -12.10
CA ASP A 69 -14.21 19.19 -12.83
C ASP A 69 -12.81 19.64 -13.25
N ALA A 70 -11.81 19.52 -12.38
CA ALA A 70 -10.42 19.85 -12.73
C ALA A 70 -9.83 18.94 -13.83
N LEU A 71 -10.31 17.69 -13.96
CA LEU A 71 -9.91 16.78 -15.05
C LEU A 71 -10.60 17.11 -16.37
N LEU A 72 -11.90 17.44 -16.33
CA LEU A 72 -12.69 17.73 -17.53
C LEU A 72 -12.47 19.17 -18.04
N ASN A 73 -12.24 20.10 -17.12
CA ASN A 73 -12.08 21.54 -17.37
C ASN A 73 -10.75 22.03 -16.76
N PRO A 74 -9.58 21.59 -17.26
CA PRO A 74 -8.31 21.88 -16.63
C PRO A 74 -8.02 23.39 -16.60
N PRO A 75 -7.77 23.99 -15.41
CA PRO A 75 -7.49 25.41 -15.31
C PRO A 75 -6.13 25.76 -15.91
N LYS A 76 -5.99 26.97 -16.44
CA LYS A 76 -4.69 27.45 -16.94
C LYS A 76 -3.71 27.62 -15.77
N PRO A 77 -2.43 27.22 -15.93
CA PRO A 77 -1.41 27.44 -14.91
C PRO A 77 -1.30 28.91 -14.51
N ASN A 78 -1.31 29.19 -13.21
CA ASN A 78 -1.11 30.54 -12.70
C ASN A 78 0.38 30.98 -12.83
N GLY A 79 0.65 32.26 -12.57
CA GLY A 79 2.01 32.82 -12.69
C GLY A 79 3.03 32.12 -11.80
N ALA A 80 2.64 31.76 -10.57
CA ALA A 80 3.51 31.05 -9.62
C ALA A 80 3.89 29.65 -10.11
N LEU A 81 2.94 28.89 -10.67
CA LEU A 81 3.16 27.55 -11.21
C LEU A 81 4.08 27.60 -12.43
N LYS A 82 3.90 28.59 -13.31
CA LYS A 82 4.81 28.82 -14.46
C LYS A 82 6.24 29.13 -14.00
N ALA A 83 6.39 30.02 -13.01
CA ALA A 83 7.70 30.36 -12.46
C ALA A 83 8.38 29.15 -11.78
N ALA A 84 7.63 28.31 -11.07
CA ALA A 84 8.14 27.08 -10.48
C ALA A 84 8.65 26.09 -11.53
N ALA A 85 7.90 25.89 -12.61
CA ALA A 85 8.30 25.03 -13.72
C ALA A 85 9.58 25.54 -14.42
N LEU A 86 9.74 26.86 -14.57
CA LEU A 86 10.96 27.46 -15.11
C LEU A 86 12.17 27.20 -14.21
N ARG A 87 12.03 27.40 -12.89
CA ARG A 87 13.11 27.11 -11.93
C ARG A 87 13.53 25.64 -11.97
N TYR A 88 12.56 24.71 -12.03
CA TYR A 88 12.87 23.28 -12.08
C TYR A 88 13.73 22.91 -13.30
N LYS A 89 13.43 23.49 -14.48
CA LYS A 89 14.20 23.27 -15.72
C LYS A 89 15.62 23.84 -15.69
N GLN A 90 15.96 24.69 -14.72
CA GLN A 90 17.31 25.24 -14.55
C GLN A 90 18.18 24.42 -13.59
N VAL A 91 17.57 23.52 -12.81
CA VAL A 91 18.25 22.69 -11.81
C VAL A 91 18.51 21.27 -12.34
N MET A 92 17.76 20.81 -13.34
CA MET A 92 18.09 19.65 -14.18
C MET A 92 18.95 20.07 -15.37
#